data_AF-A0A1S3HR49-F1
#
_entry.id   AF-A0A1S3HR49-F1
#
_cell.length_a   1.000
_cell.length_b   1.000
_cell.length_c   1.000
_cell.angle_alpha   90.00
_cell.angle_beta   90.00
_cell.angle_gamma   90.00
#
_symmetry.space_group_name_H-M   'P 1'
#
loop_
_entity.id
_entity.type
_entity.pdbx_description
1 polymer ?
#
loop_
_entity_poly.entity_id
_entity_poly.type
_entity_poly.pdbx_seq_one_letter_code
_entity_poly.pdbx_strand_id
1 'polypeptide(L)'
;MSTRPSSGKQTNKSKDKRSTAEHRHSEDHEQRNLDDAVAYFTNEDSSTKVRNNLPLSLSLETIENQAKDNGLGTEHIEALVEVAASSRFPDSVNIRLIKSLIPNDKVTAESFLTAVSWMCTNKPSSNVQSMLIRWMIIVYDLVEEQQKVQTLYGMIFFFTENETMCPHVCQLLYLMTRKEDVRMFRIRHLLNLQLKMVNYCEL
;
A
#
# COMPACT_ATOMS: atom_id res chain seq x y z
N MET A 1 -10.06 73.41 -32.74
CA MET A 1 -9.10 72.40 -33.23
C MET A 1 -8.74 71.55 -32.02
N SER A 2 -9.37 70.36 -31.85
CA SER A 2 -8.81 69.03 -32.21
C SER A 2 -7.71 68.60 -31.20
N THR A 3 -7.62 67.41 -30.57
CA THR A 3 -8.25 66.08 -30.69
C THR A 3 -7.75 65.16 -29.55
N ARG A 4 -8.65 64.32 -28.99
CA ARG A 4 -8.55 62.91 -28.47
C ARG A 4 -7.63 62.42 -27.30
N PRO A 5 -8.04 61.29 -26.64
CA PRO A 5 -7.46 60.67 -25.42
C PRO A 5 -6.75 59.30 -25.64
N SER A 6 -6.14 58.71 -24.58
CA SER A 6 -5.70 57.29 -24.51
C SER A 6 -5.79 56.80 -23.04
N SER A 7 -6.71 55.92 -22.61
CA SER A 7 -6.92 54.48 -22.85
C SER A 7 -5.85 53.54 -22.28
N GLY A 8 -6.29 52.69 -21.33
CA GLY A 8 -6.02 51.25 -21.39
C GLY A 8 -5.02 50.63 -20.40
N LYS A 9 -5.54 50.00 -19.33
CA LYS A 9 -5.19 48.61 -18.93
C LYS A 9 -6.13 48.09 -17.83
N GLN A 10 -7.28 47.58 -18.25
CA GLN A 10 -8.02 46.55 -17.53
C GLN A 10 -7.99 45.31 -18.42
N THR A 11 -7.31 44.25 -17.98
CA THR A 11 -7.64 42.82 -18.26
C THR A 11 -6.51 41.95 -17.70
N ASN A 12 -6.84 41.09 -16.71
CA ASN A 12 -6.24 39.76 -16.50
C ASN A 12 -6.65 39.04 -15.19
N LYS A 13 -7.56 39.57 -14.36
CA LYS A 13 -7.96 38.89 -13.10
C LYS A 13 -9.06 37.81 -13.25
N SER A 14 -9.72 37.75 -14.40
CA SER A 14 -10.90 36.89 -14.60
C SER A 14 -10.60 35.52 -15.24
N LYS A 15 -9.41 35.34 -15.86
CA LYS A 15 -9.01 34.07 -16.49
C LYS A 15 -8.45 33.08 -15.46
N ASP A 16 -7.68 33.55 -14.49
CA ASP A 16 -7.13 32.71 -13.41
C ASP A 16 -8.22 32.09 -12.53
N LYS A 17 -9.26 32.85 -12.16
CA LYS A 17 -10.31 32.32 -11.27
C LYS A 17 -11.14 31.19 -11.90
N ARG A 18 -11.24 31.15 -13.23
CA ARG A 18 -12.03 30.16 -13.95
C ARG A 18 -11.28 28.83 -14.07
N SER A 19 -9.97 28.87 -14.35
CA SER A 19 -9.13 27.67 -14.36
C SER A 19 -8.98 27.04 -12.98
N THR A 20 -8.89 27.84 -11.90
CA THR A 20 -8.80 27.27 -10.53
C THR A 20 -10.11 26.67 -10.03
N ALA A 21 -11.26 27.09 -10.58
CA ALA A 21 -12.56 26.52 -10.22
C ALA A 21 -12.84 25.23 -10.99
N GLU A 22 -12.47 25.17 -12.28
CA GLU A 22 -12.57 23.96 -13.10
C GLU A 22 -11.62 22.86 -12.61
N HIS A 23 -10.41 23.21 -12.19
CA HIS A 23 -9.44 22.23 -11.65
C HIS A 23 -9.91 21.61 -10.33
N ARG A 24 -10.37 22.44 -9.37
CA ARG A 24 -10.92 21.95 -8.09
C ARG A 24 -12.13 21.04 -8.28
N HIS A 25 -13.00 21.35 -9.23
CA HIS A 25 -14.19 20.52 -9.48
C HIS A 25 -13.83 19.17 -10.13
N SER A 26 -12.71 19.07 -10.85
CA SER A 26 -12.18 17.80 -11.37
C SER A 26 -11.59 16.95 -10.25
N GLU A 27 -10.75 17.56 -9.40
CA GLU A 27 -10.13 16.90 -8.24
C GLU A 27 -11.20 16.35 -7.27
N ASP A 28 -12.23 17.15 -6.97
CA ASP A 28 -13.34 16.72 -6.10
C ASP A 28 -14.14 15.55 -6.71
N HIS A 29 -14.23 15.45 -8.04
CA HIS A 29 -14.93 14.37 -8.71
C HIS A 29 -14.09 13.08 -8.74
N GLU A 30 -12.79 13.20 -9.00
CA GLU A 30 -11.83 12.09 -8.95
C GLU A 30 -11.74 11.50 -7.54
N GLN A 31 -11.67 12.35 -6.52
CA GLN A 31 -11.64 11.92 -5.13
C GLN A 31 -12.90 11.15 -4.72
N ARG A 32 -14.09 11.66 -5.09
CA ARG A 32 -15.36 10.94 -4.84
C ARG A 32 -15.40 9.59 -5.54
N ASN A 33 -14.89 9.51 -6.77
CA ASN A 33 -14.82 8.25 -7.50
C ASN A 33 -13.86 7.23 -6.82
N LEU A 34 -12.74 7.71 -6.27
CA LEU A 34 -11.85 6.88 -5.47
C LEU A 34 -12.54 6.38 -4.19
N ASP A 35 -13.22 7.26 -3.47
CA ASP A 35 -13.91 6.91 -2.22
C ASP A 35 -15.00 5.87 -2.47
N ASP A 36 -15.79 6.02 -3.54
CA ASP A 36 -16.79 5.03 -3.96
C ASP A 36 -16.15 3.68 -4.34
N ALA A 37 -14.99 3.73 -5.02
CA ALA A 37 -14.23 2.53 -5.37
C ALA A 37 -13.70 1.79 -4.14
N VAL A 38 -13.15 2.52 -3.16
CA VAL A 38 -12.69 1.94 -1.87
C VAL A 38 -13.88 1.40 -1.07
N ALA A 39 -15.00 2.12 -1.04
CA ALA A 39 -16.23 1.69 -0.38
C ALA A 39 -16.76 0.35 -0.93
N TYR A 40 -16.61 0.09 -2.22
CA TYR A 40 -16.92 -1.21 -2.80
C TYR A 40 -16.11 -2.34 -2.16
N PHE A 41 -14.82 -2.12 -1.91
CA PHE A 41 -13.93 -3.13 -1.34
C PHE A 41 -14.08 -3.30 0.17
N THR A 42 -14.49 -2.26 0.89
CA THR A 42 -14.70 -2.33 2.35
C THR A 42 -16.09 -2.83 2.75
N ASN A 43 -17.13 -2.56 1.95
CA ASN A 43 -18.50 -3.01 2.23
C ASN A 43 -18.59 -4.54 2.19
N GLU A 44 -18.97 -5.20 3.29
CA GLU A 44 -19.05 -6.67 3.44
C GLU A 44 -19.98 -7.36 2.43
N ASP A 45 -21.04 -6.69 1.99
CA ASP A 45 -22.05 -7.23 1.09
C ASP A 45 -21.61 -7.26 -0.39
N SER A 46 -20.48 -6.63 -0.72
CA SER A 46 -19.96 -6.58 -2.09
C SER A 46 -19.63 -7.96 -2.65
N SER A 47 -20.01 -8.17 -3.92
CA SER A 47 -19.75 -9.42 -4.63
C SER A 47 -18.25 -9.66 -4.83
N THR A 48 -17.75 -10.79 -4.36
CA THR A 48 -16.36 -11.23 -4.53
C THR A 48 -16.11 -12.02 -5.81
N LYS A 49 -17.16 -12.30 -6.60
CA LYS A 49 -17.04 -13.02 -7.88
C LYS A 49 -16.24 -12.18 -8.87
N VAL A 50 -15.22 -12.77 -9.48
CA VAL A 50 -14.36 -12.07 -10.44
C VAL A 50 -15.02 -11.99 -11.82
N ARG A 51 -15.62 -13.10 -12.28
CA ARG A 51 -16.20 -13.18 -13.62
C ARG A 51 -17.53 -12.42 -13.68
N ASN A 52 -17.70 -11.60 -14.72
CA ASN A 52 -18.90 -10.80 -14.98
C ASN A 52 -19.26 -9.82 -13.86
N ASN A 53 -18.27 -9.31 -13.13
CA ASN A 53 -18.46 -8.32 -12.06
C ASN A 53 -17.88 -6.98 -12.51
N LEU A 54 -18.72 -6.22 -13.23
CA LEU A 54 -18.34 -4.90 -13.73
C LEU A 54 -18.02 -3.92 -12.59
N PRO A 55 -18.79 -3.85 -11.48
CA PRO A 55 -18.44 -3.01 -10.34
C PRO A 55 -17.04 -3.30 -9.78
N LEU A 56 -16.69 -4.57 -9.55
CA LEU A 56 -15.34 -4.95 -9.10
C LEU A 56 -14.26 -4.47 -10.07
N SER A 57 -14.47 -4.69 -11.37
CA SER A 57 -13.48 -4.32 -12.39
C SER A 57 -13.27 -2.81 -12.46
N LEU A 58 -14.36 -2.04 -12.42
CA LEU A 58 -14.30 -0.58 -12.48
C LEU A 58 -13.67 0.00 -11.21
N SER A 59 -14.07 -0.47 -10.03
CA SER A 59 -13.47 -0.01 -8.77
C SER A 59 -11.97 -0.32 -8.72
N LEU A 60 -11.56 -1.50 -9.20
CA LEU A 60 -10.15 -1.88 -9.26
C LEU A 60 -9.35 -1.01 -10.23
N GLU A 61 -9.91 -0.71 -11.40
CA GLU A 61 -9.28 0.17 -12.40
C GLU A 61 -9.16 1.61 -11.89
N THR A 62 -10.19 2.14 -11.22
CA THR A 62 -10.16 3.45 -10.59
C THR A 62 -9.03 3.54 -9.56
N ILE A 63 -8.90 2.53 -8.68
CA ILE A 63 -7.83 2.50 -7.66
C ILE A 63 -6.45 2.38 -8.32
N GLU A 64 -6.30 1.50 -9.32
CA GLU A 64 -5.02 1.31 -10.04
C GLU A 64 -4.55 2.58 -10.74
N ASN A 65 -5.47 3.28 -11.42
CA ASN A 65 -5.15 4.53 -12.12
C ASN A 65 -4.78 5.63 -11.12
N GLN A 66 -5.58 5.80 -10.06
CA GLN A 66 -5.31 6.81 -9.04
C GLN A 66 -3.98 6.57 -8.32
N ALA A 67 -3.70 5.32 -7.94
CA ALA A 67 -2.46 4.94 -7.29
C ALA A 67 -1.23 5.22 -8.19
N LYS A 68 -1.37 4.98 -9.49
CA LYS A 68 -0.29 5.20 -10.45
C LYS A 68 -0.02 6.68 -10.71
N ASP A 69 -1.08 7.49 -10.78
CA ASP A 69 -0.96 8.89 -11.19
C ASP A 69 -0.63 9.81 -10.01
N ASN A 70 -1.29 9.59 -8.86
CA ASN A 70 -1.23 10.49 -7.70
C ASN A 70 -0.81 9.80 -6.40
N GLY A 71 -0.77 8.47 -6.37
CA GLY A 71 -0.69 7.69 -5.15
C GLY A 71 -1.99 7.73 -4.34
N LEU A 72 -1.98 7.05 -3.19
CA LEU A 72 -3.11 6.90 -2.29
C LEU A 72 -2.84 7.58 -0.96
N GLY A 73 -3.88 8.19 -0.40
CA GLY A 73 -3.84 8.77 0.95
C GLY A 73 -3.75 7.69 2.02
N THR A 74 -3.31 8.10 3.21
CA THR A 74 -3.12 7.22 4.37
C THR A 74 -4.39 6.44 4.74
N GLU A 75 -5.55 7.10 4.76
CA GLU A 75 -6.84 6.47 5.09
C GLU A 75 -7.23 5.39 4.05
N HIS A 76 -7.03 5.67 2.76
CA HIS A 76 -7.29 4.70 1.69
C HIS A 76 -6.34 3.51 1.78
N ILE A 77 -5.07 3.74 2.13
CA ILE A 77 -4.10 2.64 2.33
C ILE A 77 -4.51 1.75 3.49
N GLU A 78 -4.85 2.32 4.65
CA GLU A 78 -5.29 1.53 5.82
C GLU A 78 -6.45 0.61 5.46
N ALA A 79 -7.50 1.17 4.83
CA ALA A 79 -8.67 0.43 4.42
C ALA A 79 -8.34 -0.68 3.39
N LEU A 80 -7.53 -0.36 2.38
CA LEU A 80 -7.20 -1.31 1.32
C LEU A 80 -6.22 -2.39 1.79
N VAL A 81 -5.32 -2.10 2.74
CA VAL A 81 -4.45 -3.10 3.37
C VAL A 81 -5.28 -4.13 4.12
N GLU A 82 -6.27 -3.69 4.91
CA GLU A 82 -7.16 -4.60 5.61
C GLU A 82 -7.89 -5.53 4.64
N VAL A 83 -8.47 -4.97 3.57
CA VAL A 83 -9.17 -5.76 2.56
C VAL A 83 -8.23 -6.75 1.87
N ALA A 84 -7.06 -6.29 1.40
CA ALA A 84 -6.14 -7.12 0.65
C ALA A 84 -5.52 -8.25 1.52
N ALA A 85 -5.31 -8.00 2.81
CA ALA A 85 -4.75 -8.99 3.74
C ALA A 85 -5.81 -9.96 4.29
N SER A 86 -7.07 -9.53 4.43
CA SER A 86 -8.16 -10.36 4.95
C SER A 86 -8.50 -11.60 4.11
N SER A 87 -7.99 -11.66 2.86
CA SER A 87 -8.27 -12.73 1.89
C SER A 87 -9.75 -12.84 1.51
N ARG A 88 -10.47 -11.73 1.65
CA ARG A 88 -11.88 -11.62 1.30
C ARG A 88 -12.12 -11.81 -0.21
N PHE A 89 -11.25 -11.24 -1.04
CA PHE A 89 -11.28 -11.41 -2.48
C PHE A 89 -10.30 -12.51 -2.91
N PRO A 90 -10.43 -13.05 -4.14
CA PRO A 90 -9.45 -13.99 -4.67
C PRO A 90 -8.05 -13.38 -4.79
N ASP A 91 -7.02 -14.22 -4.70
CA ASP A 91 -5.61 -13.81 -4.74
C ASP A 91 -5.27 -12.88 -5.92
N SER A 92 -5.86 -13.10 -7.10
CA SER A 92 -5.62 -12.27 -8.27
C SER A 92 -6.06 -10.81 -8.06
N VAL A 93 -7.11 -10.58 -7.27
CA VAL A 93 -7.60 -9.25 -6.90
C VAL A 93 -6.74 -8.68 -5.76
N ASN A 94 -6.49 -9.46 -4.71
CA ASN A 94 -5.68 -9.00 -3.56
C ASN A 94 -4.28 -8.57 -4.00
N ILE A 95 -3.62 -9.34 -4.88
CA ILE A 95 -2.29 -9.00 -5.40
C ILE A 95 -2.33 -7.70 -6.21
N ARG A 96 -3.40 -7.44 -6.98
CA ARG A 96 -3.57 -6.18 -7.72
C ARG A 96 -3.78 -5.00 -6.77
N LEU A 97 -4.59 -5.19 -5.72
CA LEU A 97 -4.75 -4.20 -4.65
C LEU A 97 -3.42 -3.89 -3.98
N ILE A 98 -2.65 -4.90 -3.56
CA ILE A 98 -1.33 -4.71 -2.92
C ILE A 98 -0.37 -3.93 -3.83
N LYS A 99 -0.35 -4.24 -5.13
CA LYS A 99 0.47 -3.50 -6.11
C LYS A 99 0.05 -2.05 -6.29
N SER A 100 -1.21 -1.72 -5.98
CA SER A 100 -1.77 -0.38 -6.06
C SER A 100 -1.61 0.40 -4.75
N LEU A 101 -1.07 -0.18 -3.68
CA LEU A 101 -0.82 0.50 -2.42
C LEU A 101 0.41 1.42 -2.50
N ILE A 102 0.35 2.42 -3.37
CA ILE A 102 1.42 3.41 -3.55
C ILE A 102 1.08 4.62 -2.70
N PRO A 103 1.80 4.89 -1.58
CA PRO A 103 1.53 6.06 -0.74
C PRO A 103 1.88 7.37 -1.44
N ASN A 104 1.01 8.37 -1.27
CA ASN A 104 1.30 9.75 -1.67
C ASN A 104 1.96 10.58 -0.55
N ASP A 105 1.88 10.12 0.69
CA ASP A 105 2.51 10.73 1.87
C ASP A 105 3.00 9.66 2.85
N LYS A 106 2.48 9.65 4.08
CA LYS A 106 2.90 8.75 5.15
C LYS A 106 2.02 7.52 5.26
N VAL A 107 2.62 6.43 5.74
CA VAL A 107 1.94 5.18 6.06
C VAL A 107 1.90 5.03 7.57
N THR A 108 0.74 4.72 8.14
CA THR A 108 0.62 4.51 9.59
C THR A 108 1.20 3.17 10.00
N ALA A 109 1.66 3.09 11.25
CA ALA A 109 2.06 1.83 11.85
C ALA A 109 0.90 0.81 11.84
N GLU A 110 -0.35 1.27 12.00
CA GLU A 110 -1.54 0.41 12.00
C GLU A 110 -1.69 -0.39 10.70
N SER A 111 -1.32 0.18 9.55
CA SER A 111 -1.29 -0.56 8.28
C SER A 111 -0.36 -1.79 8.34
N PHE A 112 0.81 -1.66 8.96
CA PHE A 112 1.74 -2.78 9.14
C PHE A 112 1.21 -3.79 10.15
N LEU A 113 0.64 -3.32 11.27
CA LEU A 113 0.06 -4.19 12.30
C LEU A 113 -1.08 -5.03 11.73
N THR A 114 -2.01 -4.40 10.98
CA THR A 114 -3.13 -5.07 10.33
C THR A 114 -2.66 -6.13 9.33
N ALA A 115 -1.71 -5.78 8.46
CA ALA A 115 -1.17 -6.74 7.50
C ALA A 115 -0.49 -7.93 8.18
N VAL A 116 0.37 -7.71 9.19
CA VAL A 116 1.03 -8.79 9.94
C VAL A 116 0.00 -9.63 10.71
N SER A 117 -1.00 -9.00 11.32
CA SER A 117 -2.09 -9.69 12.04
C SER A 117 -2.81 -10.68 11.14
N TRP A 118 -3.20 -10.25 9.94
CA TRP A 118 -3.84 -11.13 8.95
C TRP A 118 -2.90 -12.24 8.46
N MET A 119 -1.63 -11.95 8.21
CA MET A 119 -0.64 -12.98 7.84
C MET A 119 -0.53 -14.08 8.91
N CYS A 120 -0.58 -13.72 10.19
CA CYS A 120 -0.52 -14.68 11.29
C CYS A 120 -1.75 -15.61 11.35
N THR A 121 -2.88 -15.24 10.75
CA THR A 121 -4.06 -16.12 10.68
C THR A 121 -3.92 -17.26 9.66
N ASN A 122 -2.89 -17.23 8.81
CA ASN A 122 -2.71 -18.14 7.66
C ASN A 122 -3.90 -18.18 6.68
N LYS A 123 -4.83 -17.21 6.74
CA LYS A 123 -5.88 -17.02 5.74
C LYS A 123 -5.31 -16.57 4.37
N PRO A 124 -4.44 -15.56 4.29
CA PRO A 124 -3.81 -15.20 3.03
C PRO A 124 -2.88 -16.29 2.54
N SER A 125 -2.93 -16.58 1.25
CA SER A 125 -2.01 -17.52 0.62
C SER A 125 -0.57 -17.03 0.74
N SER A 126 0.41 -17.94 0.69
CA SER A 126 1.83 -17.59 0.74
C SER A 126 2.23 -16.56 -0.32
N ASN A 127 1.54 -16.54 -1.46
CA ASN A 127 1.77 -15.56 -2.52
C ASN A 127 1.29 -14.15 -2.11
N VAL A 128 0.08 -14.05 -1.54
CA VAL A 128 -0.45 -12.79 -1.00
C VAL A 128 0.44 -12.29 0.15
N GLN A 129 0.83 -13.16 1.08
CA GLN A 129 1.74 -12.83 2.18
C GLN A 129 3.10 -12.33 1.66
N SER A 130 3.67 -12.99 0.65
CA SER A 130 4.92 -12.55 0.01
C SER A 130 4.78 -11.16 -0.62
N MET A 131 3.65 -10.87 -1.26
CA MET A 131 3.39 -9.55 -1.83
C MET A 131 3.24 -8.48 -0.74
N LEU A 132 2.56 -8.79 0.38
CA LEU A 132 2.46 -7.88 1.52
C LEU A 132 3.84 -7.54 2.11
N ILE A 133 4.71 -8.53 2.32
CA ILE A 133 6.07 -8.30 2.82
C ILE A 133 6.86 -7.42 1.84
N ARG A 134 6.75 -7.67 0.53
CA ARG A 134 7.40 -6.84 -0.50
C ARG A 134 6.89 -5.41 -0.47
N TRP A 135 5.59 -5.22 -0.30
CA TRP A 135 5.01 -3.89 -0.14
C TRP A 135 5.56 -3.20 1.12
N MET A 136 5.60 -3.88 2.27
CA MET A 136 6.17 -3.36 3.52
C MET A 136 7.62 -2.90 3.35
N ILE A 137 8.44 -3.65 2.60
CA ILE A 137 9.83 -3.26 2.29
C ILE A 137 9.87 -1.94 1.52
N ILE A 138 9.01 -1.78 0.51
CA ILE A 138 9.00 -0.60 -0.36
C ILE A 138 8.57 0.65 0.43
N VAL A 139 7.57 0.52 1.30
CA VAL A 139 7.02 1.66 2.04
C VAL A 139 7.65 1.88 3.42
N TYR A 140 8.64 1.07 3.81
CA TYR A 140 9.22 1.08 5.17
C TYR A 140 9.71 2.48 5.60
N ASP A 141 10.35 3.21 4.69
CA ASP A 141 10.90 4.54 4.97
C ASP A 141 9.81 5.63 5.09
N LEU A 142 8.57 5.32 4.72
CA LEU A 142 7.41 6.20 4.78
C LEU A 142 6.55 5.98 6.02
N VAL A 143 6.93 5.02 6.88
CA VAL A 143 6.13 4.65 8.04
C VAL A 143 6.28 5.66 9.19
N GLU A 144 5.14 6.12 9.71
CA GLU A 144 5.08 6.89 10.96
C GLU A 144 5.28 5.98 12.17
N GLU A 145 5.80 6.55 13.25
CA GLU A 145 5.96 5.83 14.52
C GLU A 145 6.70 4.48 14.37
N GLN A 146 7.87 4.48 13.72
CA GLN A 146 8.68 3.28 13.48
C GLN A 146 8.86 2.41 14.74
N GLN A 147 8.89 3.00 15.94
CA GLN A 147 8.93 2.28 17.22
C GLN A 147 7.79 1.25 17.38
N LYS A 148 6.56 1.57 16.94
CA LYS A 148 5.43 0.64 16.96
C LYS A 148 5.68 -0.53 16.01
N VAL A 149 6.11 -0.26 14.78
CA VAL A 149 6.45 -1.31 13.80
C VAL A 149 7.56 -2.21 14.33
N GLN A 150 8.51 -1.68 15.09
CA GLN A 150 9.59 -2.49 15.65
C GLN A 150 9.12 -3.52 16.68
N THR A 151 7.96 -3.34 17.31
CA THR A 151 7.37 -4.38 18.17
C THR A 151 6.99 -5.64 17.38
N LEU A 152 6.75 -5.51 16.07
CA LEU A 152 6.46 -6.62 15.16
C LEU A 152 7.71 -7.42 14.77
N TYR A 153 8.92 -6.98 15.13
CA TYR A 153 10.16 -7.65 14.75
C TYR A 153 10.12 -9.15 15.09
N GLY A 154 9.65 -9.52 16.29
CA GLY A 154 9.53 -10.91 16.70
C GLY A 154 8.59 -11.73 15.82
N MET A 155 7.46 -11.12 15.42
CA MET A 155 6.46 -11.76 14.55
C MET A 155 6.98 -11.90 13.12
N ILE A 156 7.64 -10.87 12.60
CA ILE A 156 8.27 -10.91 11.26
C ILE A 156 9.39 -11.97 11.24
N PHE A 157 10.18 -12.07 12.32
CA PHE A 157 11.23 -13.08 12.44
C PHE A 157 10.68 -14.51 12.37
N PHE A 158 9.47 -14.77 12.86
CA PHE A 158 8.83 -16.09 12.76
C PHE A 158 8.61 -16.51 11.30
N PHE A 159 8.28 -15.58 10.41
CA PHE A 159 8.08 -15.90 8.98
C PHE A 159 9.37 -16.30 8.24
N THR A 160 10.56 -16.20 8.87
CA THR A 160 11.82 -16.72 8.29
C THR A 160 11.83 -18.24 8.12
N GLU A 161 10.96 -18.95 8.83
CA GLU A 161 10.82 -20.41 8.70
C GLU A 161 10.17 -20.81 7.36
N ASN A 162 9.45 -19.90 6.71
CA ASN A 162 8.85 -20.17 5.41
C ASN A 162 9.88 -19.93 4.29
N GLU A 163 10.32 -21.00 3.63
CA GLU A 163 11.35 -20.94 2.58
C GLU A 163 11.00 -19.98 1.43
N THR A 164 9.73 -19.93 1.02
CA THR A 164 9.29 -19.08 -0.11
C THR A 164 9.32 -17.59 0.24
N MET A 165 9.03 -17.25 1.49
CA MET A 165 8.99 -15.86 1.97
C MET A 165 10.33 -15.41 2.55
N CYS A 166 11.20 -16.36 2.95
CA CYS A 166 12.45 -16.11 3.65
C CYS A 166 13.30 -14.99 3.02
N PRO A 167 13.53 -14.92 1.69
CA PRO A 167 14.30 -13.84 1.10
C PRO A 167 13.70 -12.45 1.36
N HIS A 168 12.37 -12.32 1.25
CA HIS A 168 11.65 -11.07 1.49
C HIS A 168 11.60 -10.74 2.97
N VAL A 169 11.33 -11.72 3.83
CA VAL A 169 11.35 -11.53 5.29
C VAL A 169 12.72 -11.06 5.75
N CYS A 170 13.79 -11.69 5.27
CA CYS A 170 15.17 -11.29 5.60
C CYS A 170 15.46 -9.85 5.17
N GLN A 171 14.99 -9.43 3.99
CA GLN A 171 15.15 -8.06 3.53
C GLN A 171 14.41 -7.05 4.42
N LEU A 172 13.17 -7.35 4.84
CA LEU A 172 12.43 -6.51 5.77
C LEU A 172 13.10 -6.47 7.16
N LEU A 173 13.56 -7.62 7.67
CA LEU A 173 14.28 -7.70 8.94
C LEU A 173 15.57 -6.88 8.90
N TYR A 174 16.29 -6.87 7.77
CA TYR A 174 17.48 -6.04 7.62
C TYR A 174 17.16 -4.55 7.82
N LEU A 175 16.06 -4.06 7.24
CA LEU A 175 15.60 -2.68 7.42
C LEU A 175 15.17 -2.39 8.87
N MET A 176 14.56 -3.38 9.53
CA MET A 176 14.07 -3.26 10.90
C MET A 176 15.15 -3.44 11.99
N THR A 177 16.24 -4.14 11.70
CA THR A 177 17.17 -4.58 12.74
C THR A 177 17.86 -3.40 13.43
N ARG A 178 17.69 -3.32 14.75
CA ARG A 178 18.45 -2.43 15.62
C ARG A 178 19.40 -3.26 16.49
N LYS A 179 20.36 -2.59 17.14
CA LYS A 179 21.34 -3.26 18.01
C LYS A 179 20.69 -4.13 19.11
N GLU A 180 19.53 -3.73 19.61
CA GLU A 180 18.76 -4.48 20.62
C GLU A 180 18.07 -5.74 20.11
N ASP A 181 17.85 -5.84 18.79
CA ASP A 181 17.22 -6.98 18.14
C ASP A 181 18.20 -8.12 17.86
N VAL A 182 19.50 -7.83 17.90
CA VAL A 182 20.59 -8.79 17.66
C VAL A 182 20.84 -9.61 18.93
N ARG A 183 19.97 -10.61 19.16
CA ARG A 183 20.08 -11.53 20.30
C ARG A 183 20.65 -12.88 19.86
N MET A 184 21.44 -13.51 20.72
CA MET A 184 22.15 -14.77 20.42
C MET A 184 21.24 -15.88 19.88
N PHE A 185 20.00 -16.00 20.37
CA PHE A 185 19.07 -17.02 19.87
C PHE A 185 18.65 -16.78 18.41
N ARG A 186 18.46 -15.52 18.00
CA ARG A 186 18.13 -15.14 16.61
C ARG A 186 19.31 -15.38 15.69
N ILE A 187 20.52 -15.04 16.14
CA ILE A 187 21.75 -15.31 15.38
C ILE A 187 21.90 -16.82 15.14
N ARG A 188 21.75 -17.64 16.18
CA ARG A 188 21.81 -19.11 16.05
C ARG A 188 20.75 -19.64 15.08
N HIS A 189 19.53 -19.11 15.15
CA HIS A 189 18.46 -19.48 14.21
C HIS A 189 18.81 -19.14 12.76
N LEU A 190 19.29 -17.92 12.50
CA LEU A 190 19.72 -17.50 11.16
C LEU A 190 20.89 -18.33 10.62
N LEU A 191 21.87 -18.66 11.46
CA LEU A 191 22.98 -19.55 11.08
C LEU A 191 22.47 -20.95 10.72
N ASN A 192 21.53 -21.49 11.49
CA ASN A 192 20.91 -22.78 11.18
C ASN A 192 20.10 -22.74 9.88
N LEU A 193 19.37 -21.65 9.62
CA LEU A 193 18.65 -21.45 8.36
C LEU A 193 19.62 -21.37 7.16
N GLN A 194 20.74 -20.65 7.30
CA GLN A 194 21.76 -20.58 6.25
C GLN A 194 22.33 -21.97 5.92
N LEU A 195 22.66 -22.76 6.93
CA LEU A 195 23.16 -24.13 6.73
C LEU A 195 22.13 -25.00 6.01
N LYS A 196 20.84 -24.91 6.37
CA LYS A 196 19.78 -25.62 5.67
C LYS A 196 19.70 -25.22 4.19
N MET A 197 19.67 -23.92 3.89
CA MET A 197 19.56 -23.43 2.51
C MET A 197 20.75 -23.82 1.64
N VAL A 198 21.97 -23.80 2.18
CA VAL A 198 23.18 -24.23 1.46
C VAL A 198 23.10 -25.72 1.09
N ASN A 199 22.60 -26.57 2.00
CA ASN A 199 22.46 -28.00 1.73
C ASN A 199 21.43 -28.34 0.63
N TYR A 200 20.44 -27.47 0.38
CA TYR A 200 19.49 -27.64 -0.73
C TYR A 200 20.06 -27.21 -2.09
N CYS A 201 21.14 -26.41 -2.12
CA CYS A 201 21.85 -26.08 -3.36
C CYS A 201 22.87 -27.17 -3.77
N GLU A 202 23.21 -28.10 -2.88
CA GLU A 202 24.13 -29.22 -3.14
C GLU A 202 23.42 -30.53 -3.54
N LEU A 203 22.09 -30.50 -3.69
CA LEU A 203 21.24 -31.62 -4.16
C LEU A 203 20.64 -31.30 -5.54
#